data_AF-A0A9N9TCQ4-F1
#
_entry.id   AF-A0A9N9TCQ4-F1
#
_cell.length_a   1.000
_cell.length_b   1.000
_cell.length_c   1.000
_cell.angle_alpha   90.00
_cell.angle_beta   90.00
_cell.angle_gamma   90.00
#
_symmetry.space_group_name_H-M   'P 1'
#
loop_
_entity.id
_entity.type
_entity.pdbx_description
1 polymer ?
#
loop_
_entity_poly.entity_id
_entity_poly.type
_entity_poly.pdbx_seq_one_letter_code
_entity_poly.pdbx_strand_id
1 'polypeptide(L)'
;MFRVLYVFVISDLFLTICATCPKFLSVNITDGYKEGENITQDGITFSSQNYFVENSSIYGCVCNIKNCVRKCCENDSYLNNGVCSFKNGSQDEDFVFYNLTKPYGKHVPGQFIIHGRSCESKMLQIRLDGEFYLQTNGSLYGLDLSDTYIMYSTLNYCLDYSSDEQRIQAFICISEKEADDVDNSRTIGSVHILFK
;
A
#
# COMPACT_ATOMS: atom_id res chain seq x y z
N MET A 1 -52.74 20.67 35.85
CA MET A 1 -51.38 20.07 35.88
C MET A 1 -51.06 19.65 34.44
N PHE A 2 -50.48 20.54 33.63
CA PHE A 2 -50.23 20.30 32.20
C PHE A 2 -48.89 19.59 32.01
N ARG A 3 -48.90 18.42 31.36
CA ARG A 3 -47.68 17.71 30.94
C ARG A 3 -47.35 18.12 29.50
N VAL A 4 -46.27 18.87 29.33
CA VAL A 4 -45.70 19.20 28.02
C VAL A 4 -44.79 18.04 27.62
N LEU A 5 -45.15 17.30 26.58
CA LEU A 5 -44.30 16.28 25.97
C LEU A 5 -43.37 16.95 24.95
N TYR A 6 -42.08 17.02 25.26
CA TYR A 6 -41.04 17.43 24.31
C TYR A 6 -40.68 16.24 23.43
N VAL A 7 -41.03 16.31 22.14
CA VAL A 7 -40.58 15.37 21.11
C VAL A 7 -39.27 15.90 20.54
N PHE A 8 -38.15 15.28 20.92
CA PHE A 8 -36.85 15.55 20.31
C PHE A 8 -36.80 14.86 18.95
N VAL A 9 -36.91 15.64 17.87
CA VAL A 9 -36.61 15.17 16.51
C VAL A 9 -35.09 15.15 16.39
N ILE A 10 -34.49 13.97 16.55
CA ILE A 10 -33.07 13.75 16.31
C ILE A 10 -32.90 13.72 14.80
N SER A 11 -32.49 14.83 14.19
CA SER A 11 -32.10 14.82 12.79
C SER A 11 -30.81 14.02 12.66
N ASP A 12 -30.90 12.84 12.05
CA ASP A 12 -29.74 12.03 11.68
C ASP A 12 -28.87 12.84 10.71
N LEU A 13 -27.88 13.52 11.27
CA LEU A 13 -26.78 14.10 10.52
C LEU A 13 -25.92 12.92 10.06
N PHE A 14 -26.31 12.29 8.95
CA PHE A 14 -25.45 11.36 8.23
C PHE A 14 -24.25 12.17 7.74
N LEU A 15 -23.20 12.20 8.56
CA LEU A 15 -21.86 12.50 8.10
C LEU A 15 -21.53 11.42 7.08
N THR A 16 -21.74 11.72 5.80
CA THR A 16 -21.21 10.93 4.70
C THR A 16 -19.70 11.02 4.83
N ILE A 17 -19.10 10.06 5.54
CA ILE A 17 -17.66 9.93 5.62
C ILE A 17 -17.23 9.60 4.19
N CYS A 18 -16.76 10.62 3.47
CA CYS A 18 -16.10 10.42 2.20
C CYS A 18 -14.86 9.59 2.52
N ALA A 19 -14.88 8.29 2.21
CA ALA A 19 -13.77 7.40 2.46
C ALA A 19 -12.67 7.70 1.43
N THR A 20 -12.01 8.83 1.60
CA THR A 20 -10.88 9.25 0.78
C THR A 20 -9.69 8.36 1.11
N CYS A 21 -9.13 7.66 0.13
CA CYS A 21 -7.87 6.96 0.32
C CYS A 21 -6.69 7.96 0.37
N PRO A 22 -5.58 7.62 1.03
CA PRO A 22 -4.37 8.43 0.94
C PRO A 22 -3.90 8.57 -0.51
N LYS A 23 -3.42 9.76 -0.88
CA LYS A 23 -2.97 10.06 -2.25
C LYS A 23 -1.88 9.11 -2.76
N PHE A 24 -1.03 8.60 -1.88
CA PHE A 24 0.02 7.66 -2.27
C PHE A 24 -0.49 6.24 -2.58
N LEU A 25 -1.78 5.96 -2.34
CA LEU A 25 -2.47 4.74 -2.80
C LEU A 25 -3.39 5.00 -4.00
N SER A 26 -3.53 6.26 -4.41
CA SER A 26 -4.41 6.60 -5.52
C SER A 26 -3.64 6.65 -6.83
N VAL A 27 -4.37 6.44 -7.92
CA VAL A 27 -3.87 6.57 -9.28
C VAL A 27 -4.48 7.83 -9.91
N ASN A 28 -3.71 8.54 -10.73
CA ASN A 28 -4.25 9.70 -11.45
C ASN A 28 -5.22 9.22 -12.53
N ILE A 29 -6.48 9.62 -12.42
CA ILE A 29 -7.56 9.27 -13.35
C ILE A 29 -8.15 10.50 -14.06
N THR A 30 -7.39 11.60 -14.13
CA THR A 30 -7.86 12.89 -14.68
C THR A 30 -8.32 12.76 -16.13
N ASP A 31 -7.65 11.92 -16.91
CA ASP A 31 -7.93 11.71 -18.34
C ASP A 31 -8.93 10.57 -18.59
N GLY A 32 -9.57 10.05 -17.53
CA GLY A 32 -10.55 8.99 -17.62
C GLY A 32 -11.86 9.42 -18.31
N TYR A 33 -12.55 8.45 -18.93
CA TYR A 33 -13.85 8.67 -19.56
C TYR A 33 -14.94 8.85 -18.50
N LYS A 34 -15.59 10.02 -18.49
CA LYS A 34 -16.65 10.35 -17.52
C LYS A 34 -18.03 10.02 -18.06
N GLU A 35 -18.79 9.25 -17.28
CA GLU A 35 -20.19 8.92 -17.54
C GLU A 35 -21.02 9.18 -16.27
N GLY A 36 -21.72 10.32 -16.23
CA GLY A 36 -22.42 10.77 -15.02
C GLY A 36 -21.44 11.06 -13.87
N GLU A 37 -21.61 10.35 -12.75
CA GLU A 37 -20.72 10.41 -11.58
C GLU A 37 -19.59 9.37 -11.61
N ASN A 38 -19.56 8.51 -12.62
CA ASN A 38 -18.52 7.49 -12.76
C ASN A 38 -17.41 7.97 -13.70
N ILE A 39 -16.18 7.55 -13.42
CA ILE A 39 -15.02 7.76 -14.27
C ILE A 39 -14.43 6.39 -14.59
N THR A 40 -14.24 6.08 -15.86
CA THR A 40 -13.63 4.81 -16.29
C THR A 40 -12.26 5.07 -16.91
N GLN A 41 -11.24 4.39 -16.41
CA GLN A 41 -9.88 4.43 -16.94
C GLN A 41 -9.25 3.04 -16.86
N ASP A 42 -8.57 2.63 -17.93
CA ASP A 42 -7.90 1.33 -18.03
C ASP A 42 -8.81 0.13 -17.70
N GLY A 43 -10.09 0.23 -18.08
CA GLY A 43 -11.11 -0.79 -17.81
C GLY A 43 -11.58 -0.87 -16.35
N ILE A 44 -11.22 0.11 -15.51
CA ILE A 44 -11.66 0.23 -14.11
C ILE A 44 -12.62 1.41 -14.01
N THR A 45 -13.81 1.15 -13.48
CA THR A 45 -14.81 2.19 -13.23
C THR A 45 -14.78 2.63 -11.77
N PHE A 46 -14.46 3.90 -11.56
CA PHE A 46 -14.42 4.58 -10.28
C PHE A 46 -15.73 5.33 -10.08
N SER A 47 -16.51 4.93 -9.07
CA SER A 47 -17.68 5.67 -8.62
C SER A 47 -17.28 6.85 -7.72
N SER A 48 -18.22 7.74 -7.41
CA SER A 48 -17.97 8.96 -6.62
C SER A 48 -17.40 8.72 -5.22
N GLN A 49 -17.57 7.52 -4.63
CA GLN A 49 -16.90 7.13 -3.38
C GLN A 49 -15.47 6.60 -3.53
N ASN A 50 -15.00 6.39 -4.76
CA ASN A 50 -13.71 5.78 -5.08
C ASN A 50 -12.76 6.75 -5.80
N TYR A 51 -13.05 8.04 -5.83
CA TYR A 51 -12.11 9.04 -6.30
C TYR A 51 -12.27 10.35 -5.53
N PHE A 52 -11.24 11.20 -5.60
CA PHE A 52 -11.29 12.56 -5.07
C PHE A 52 -10.60 13.54 -6.02
N VAL A 53 -10.88 14.82 -5.85
CA VAL A 53 -10.30 15.89 -6.67
C VAL A 53 -9.35 16.70 -5.81
N GLU A 54 -8.12 16.89 -6.27
CA GLU A 54 -7.11 17.71 -5.62
C GLU A 54 -6.31 18.48 -6.67
N ASN A 55 -6.21 19.81 -6.53
CA ASN A 55 -5.46 20.69 -7.44
C ASN A 55 -5.83 20.49 -8.93
N SER A 56 -7.12 20.39 -9.24
CA SER A 56 -7.66 20.12 -10.59
C SER A 56 -7.32 18.75 -11.18
N SER A 57 -6.66 17.87 -10.42
CA SER A 57 -6.43 16.47 -10.79
C SER A 57 -7.45 15.57 -10.09
N ILE A 58 -7.84 14.49 -10.74
CA ILE A 58 -8.73 13.48 -10.20
C ILE A 58 -7.92 12.23 -9.85
N TYR A 59 -8.08 11.72 -8.64
CA TYR A 59 -7.33 10.59 -8.12
C TYR A 59 -8.27 9.46 -7.72
N GLY A 60 -8.07 8.27 -8.28
CA GLY A 60 -8.87 7.07 -8.05
C GLY A 60 -8.26 6.17 -6.98
N CYS A 61 -9.06 5.75 -6.02
CA CYS A 61 -8.73 4.78 -4.97
C CYS A 61 -8.86 3.35 -5.49
N VAL A 62 -7.95 2.95 -6.39
CA VAL A 62 -8.01 1.64 -7.07
C VAL A 62 -8.05 0.45 -6.10
N CYS A 63 -7.40 0.56 -4.94
CA CYS A 63 -7.35 -0.49 -3.93
C CYS A 63 -8.68 -0.71 -3.17
N ASN A 64 -9.66 0.17 -3.35
CA ASN A 64 -11.03 -0.05 -2.85
C ASN A 64 -11.85 -0.94 -3.81
N ILE A 65 -11.39 -1.09 -5.06
CA ILE A 65 -12.08 -1.80 -6.14
C ILE A 65 -11.36 -3.11 -6.50
N LYS A 66 -10.03 -3.11 -6.40
CA LYS A 66 -9.13 -4.21 -6.77
C LYS A 66 -8.22 -4.56 -5.58
N ASN A 67 -7.74 -5.80 -5.52
CA ASN A 67 -6.64 -6.12 -4.62
C ASN A 67 -5.38 -5.41 -5.14
N CYS A 68 -4.68 -4.70 -4.28
CA CYS A 68 -3.46 -3.99 -4.65
C CYS A 68 -2.20 -4.72 -4.17
N VAL A 69 -1.15 -4.72 -4.98
CA VAL A 69 0.22 -4.99 -4.55
C VAL A 69 1.00 -3.71 -4.75
N ARG A 70 1.89 -3.40 -3.82
CA ARG A 70 2.68 -2.19 -3.90
C ARG A 70 4.11 -2.49 -4.35
N LYS A 71 4.50 -1.91 -5.48
CA LYS A 71 5.89 -1.84 -5.92
C LYS A 71 6.53 -0.55 -5.41
N CYS A 72 7.77 -0.59 -4.95
CA CYS A 72 8.43 0.61 -4.41
C CYS A 72 8.73 1.63 -5.50
N CYS A 73 9.20 1.17 -6.65
CA CYS A 73 9.53 1.99 -7.81
C CYS A 73 8.64 1.63 -9.02
N GLU A 74 8.64 2.47 -10.05
CA GLU A 74 7.91 2.25 -11.31
C GLU A 74 8.33 0.93 -12.00
N ASN A 75 7.53 0.45 -12.96
CA ASN A 75 7.75 -0.83 -13.64
C ASN A 75 9.18 -0.99 -14.19
N ASP A 76 9.73 0.06 -14.80
CA ASP A 76 11.05 0.05 -15.44
C ASP A 76 12.19 0.42 -14.49
N SER A 77 11.95 0.37 -13.19
CA SER A 77 12.91 0.74 -12.16
C SER A 77 12.92 -0.24 -11.00
N TYR A 78 13.94 -0.13 -10.16
CA TYR A 78 14.11 -0.90 -8.94
C TYR A 78 14.68 -0.06 -7.81
N LEU A 79 14.45 -0.50 -6.57
CA LEU A 79 14.97 0.18 -5.39
C LEU A 79 16.41 -0.26 -5.11
N ASN A 80 17.34 0.67 -5.23
CA ASN A 80 18.76 0.49 -4.90
C ASN A 80 19.17 1.51 -3.83
N ASN A 81 19.60 1.05 -2.66
CA ASN A 81 20.01 1.92 -1.54
C ASN A 81 19.01 3.05 -1.24
N GLY A 82 17.72 2.74 -1.29
CA GLY A 82 16.68 3.73 -1.05
C GLY A 82 16.56 4.78 -2.16
N VAL A 83 16.97 4.47 -3.41
CA VAL A 83 16.78 5.31 -4.60
C VAL A 83 16.28 4.44 -5.76
N CYS A 84 15.25 4.92 -6.48
CA CYS A 84 14.75 4.20 -7.64
C CYS A 84 15.71 4.39 -8.83
N SER A 85 16.29 3.29 -9.30
CA SER A 85 17.23 3.26 -10.42
C SER A 85 16.57 2.56 -11.62
N PHE A 86 16.83 3.05 -12.83
CA PHE A 86 16.28 2.47 -14.05
C PHE A 86 16.89 1.11 -14.35
N LYS A 87 16.08 0.18 -14.87
CA LYS A 87 16.55 -1.13 -15.35
C LYS A 87 16.83 -1.09 -16.84
N ASN A 88 18.03 -1.48 -17.22
CA ASN A 88 18.32 -1.77 -18.63
C ASN A 88 17.78 -3.17 -18.99
N GLY A 89 16.55 -3.24 -19.50
CA GLY A 89 15.94 -4.45 -20.05
C GLY A 89 14.62 -4.84 -19.39
N SER A 90 13.89 -5.76 -20.03
CA SER A 90 12.62 -6.29 -19.54
C SER A 90 12.87 -7.47 -18.59
N GLN A 91 13.27 -7.18 -17.35
CA GLN A 91 13.05 -8.16 -16.29
C GLN A 91 11.65 -7.95 -15.76
N ASP A 92 10.70 -8.73 -16.30
CA ASP A 92 9.38 -8.88 -15.71
C ASP A 92 9.58 -9.56 -14.34
N GLU A 93 9.35 -8.79 -13.29
CA GLU A 93 9.36 -9.31 -11.93
C GLU A 93 8.07 -10.09 -11.72
N ASP A 94 8.15 -11.41 -11.88
CA ASP A 94 7.04 -12.29 -11.55
C ASP A 94 6.91 -12.41 -10.03
N PHE A 95 6.02 -11.62 -9.44
CA PHE A 95 5.56 -11.84 -8.07
C PHE A 95 4.97 -13.26 -7.96
N VAL A 96 5.40 -13.99 -6.93
CA VAL A 96 4.74 -15.25 -6.55
C VAL A 96 3.79 -14.95 -5.40
N PHE A 97 2.52 -15.27 -5.61
CA PHE A 97 1.48 -15.15 -4.60
C PHE A 97 1.36 -16.44 -3.81
N TYR A 98 0.94 -16.29 -2.55
CA TYR A 98 0.81 -17.36 -1.58
C TYR A 98 -0.56 -17.30 -0.88
N ASN A 99 -0.96 -18.44 -0.33
CA ASN A 99 -2.00 -18.54 0.69
C ASN A 99 -1.32 -18.98 1.99
N LEU A 100 -1.12 -18.02 2.89
CA LEU A 100 -0.17 -18.09 4.00
C LEU A 100 1.23 -18.40 3.45
N THR A 101 1.75 -19.61 3.69
CA THR A 101 3.07 -20.06 3.24
C THR A 101 3.01 -20.99 2.02
N LYS A 102 1.81 -21.35 1.54
CA LYS A 102 1.64 -22.25 0.40
C LYS A 102 1.61 -21.46 -0.90
N PRO A 103 2.43 -21.80 -1.92
CA PRO A 103 2.41 -21.08 -3.19
C PRO A 103 1.05 -21.22 -3.87
N TYR A 104 0.52 -20.10 -4.35
CA TYR A 104 -0.71 -20.01 -5.13
C TYR A 104 -0.38 -19.95 -6.64
N GLY A 105 0.54 -19.06 -7.03
CA GLY A 105 0.93 -18.89 -8.43
C GLY A 105 1.44 -17.49 -8.73
N LYS A 106 1.78 -17.22 -10.00
CA LYS A 106 2.30 -15.92 -10.46
C LYS A 106 1.21 -14.92 -10.87
N HIS A 107 0.00 -15.42 -11.12
CA HIS A 107 -1.12 -14.61 -11.58
C HIS A 107 -2.28 -14.73 -10.61
N VAL A 108 -2.77 -13.58 -10.15
CA VAL A 108 -4.00 -13.46 -9.35
C VAL A 108 -4.96 -12.57 -10.14
N PRO A 109 -6.13 -13.09 -10.57
CA PRO A 109 -7.10 -12.31 -11.31
C PRO A 109 -7.56 -11.08 -10.51
N GLY A 110 -7.61 -9.93 -11.18
CA GLY A 110 -8.07 -8.69 -10.55
C GLY A 110 -7.07 -8.02 -9.61
N GLN A 111 -5.82 -8.49 -9.57
CA GLN A 111 -4.73 -7.80 -8.90
C GLN A 111 -4.34 -6.52 -9.67
N PHE A 112 -4.06 -5.45 -8.94
CA PHE A 112 -3.55 -4.19 -9.47
C PHE A 112 -2.22 -3.85 -8.80
N ILE A 113 -1.24 -3.34 -9.56
CA ILE A 113 0.04 -2.90 -9.02
C ILE A 113 0.00 -1.38 -8.87
N ILE A 114 0.21 -0.90 -7.65
CA ILE A 114 0.42 0.52 -7.36
C ILE A 114 1.90 0.77 -7.09
N HIS A 115 2.35 1.99 -7.35
CA HIS A 115 3.76 2.37 -7.29
C HIS A 115 4.04 3.43 -6.22
N GLY A 116 5.31 3.55 -5.86
CA GLY A 116 5.81 4.58 -4.96
C GLY A 116 6.00 4.09 -3.52
N ARG A 117 6.67 4.92 -2.72
CA ARG A 117 7.00 4.59 -1.32
C ARG A 117 5.81 4.73 -0.39
N SER A 118 5.73 3.79 0.56
CA SER A 118 4.52 3.56 1.35
C SER A 118 4.47 4.27 2.68
N CYS A 119 5.60 4.77 3.18
CA CYS A 119 5.66 5.22 4.56
C CYS A 119 5.10 6.63 4.71
N GLU A 120 4.14 6.77 5.62
CA GLU A 120 3.62 8.07 6.03
C GLU A 120 4.74 8.96 6.58
N SER A 121 4.50 10.27 6.58
CA SER A 121 5.43 11.22 7.20
C SER A 121 5.71 10.80 8.66
N LYS A 122 6.99 10.62 9.02
CA LYS A 122 7.52 10.13 10.32
C LYS A 122 7.62 8.61 10.49
N MET A 123 7.31 7.83 9.46
CA MET A 123 7.64 6.40 9.45
C MET A 123 8.98 6.18 8.75
N LEU A 124 9.76 5.25 9.30
CA LEU A 124 11.01 4.78 8.71
C LEU A 124 10.72 3.58 7.83
N GLN A 125 11.35 3.56 6.66
CA GLN A 125 11.33 2.40 5.79
C GLN A 125 12.53 1.52 6.12
N ILE A 126 12.25 0.27 6.47
CA ILE A 126 13.29 -0.74 6.73
C ILE A 126 13.10 -1.92 5.79
N ARG A 127 14.21 -2.59 5.48
CA ARG A 127 14.15 -3.87 4.78
C ARG A 127 13.65 -4.95 5.74
N LEU A 128 12.72 -5.77 5.26
CA LEU A 128 12.28 -6.98 5.95
C LEU A 128 13.33 -8.07 5.73
N ASP A 129 13.99 -8.48 6.80
CA ASP A 129 14.90 -9.62 6.76
C ASP A 129 14.11 -10.94 6.94
N GLY A 130 14.60 -12.03 6.33
CA GLY A 130 13.98 -13.36 6.42
C GLY A 130 12.99 -13.67 5.30
N GLU A 131 12.11 -14.65 5.56
CA GLU A 131 11.09 -15.09 4.61
C GLU A 131 9.84 -14.22 4.69
N PHE A 132 9.26 -13.90 3.54
CA PHE A 132 7.98 -13.23 3.43
C PHE A 132 7.18 -13.81 2.27
N TYR A 133 5.86 -13.65 2.35
CA TYR A 133 4.90 -14.27 1.46
C TYR A 133 3.86 -13.24 1.04
N LEU A 134 3.88 -12.83 -0.22
CA LEU A 134 2.87 -11.94 -0.79
C LEU A 134 1.55 -12.71 -0.94
N GLN A 135 0.50 -12.23 -0.29
CA GLN A 135 -0.79 -12.92 -0.23
C GLN A 135 -1.69 -12.54 -1.41
N THR A 136 -2.64 -13.42 -1.78
CA THR A 136 -3.58 -13.19 -2.90
C THR A 136 -4.56 -12.02 -2.69
N ASN A 137 -4.70 -11.54 -1.45
CA ASN A 137 -5.46 -10.33 -1.12
C ASN A 137 -4.60 -9.04 -1.18
N GLY A 138 -3.31 -9.16 -1.52
CA GLY A 138 -2.37 -8.05 -1.55
C GLY A 138 -1.70 -7.72 -0.22
N SER A 139 -1.98 -8.41 0.89
CA SER A 139 -1.20 -8.23 2.12
C SER A 139 0.15 -8.93 2.03
N LEU A 140 1.12 -8.50 2.82
CA LEU A 140 2.40 -9.18 2.96
C LEU A 140 2.42 -9.93 4.29
N TYR A 141 2.71 -11.23 4.25
CA TYR A 141 2.89 -12.05 5.45
C TYR A 141 4.38 -12.25 5.71
N GLY A 142 4.88 -11.79 6.85
CA GLY A 142 6.31 -11.87 7.16
C GLY A 142 6.61 -11.63 8.63
N LEU A 143 7.88 -11.81 9.00
CA LEU A 143 8.34 -11.61 10.37
C LEU A 143 8.46 -10.13 10.70
N ASP A 144 7.93 -9.73 11.85
CA ASP A 144 8.19 -8.41 12.41
C ASP A 144 9.54 -8.34 13.16
N LEU A 145 9.78 -7.20 13.79
CA LEU A 145 11.00 -6.94 14.56
C LEU A 145 11.11 -7.82 15.83
N SER A 146 10.01 -8.43 16.27
CA SER A 146 9.92 -9.36 17.40
C SER A 146 9.97 -10.82 16.95
N ASP A 147 10.38 -11.09 15.70
CA ASP A 147 10.41 -12.41 15.07
C ASP A 147 9.05 -13.13 15.11
N THR A 148 7.96 -12.35 15.07
CA THR A 148 6.58 -12.86 15.01
C THR A 148 5.99 -12.62 13.65
N TYR A 149 5.31 -13.63 13.10
CA TYR A 149 4.64 -13.51 11.82
C TYR A 149 3.41 -12.62 11.92
N ILE A 150 3.39 -11.53 11.13
CA ILE A 150 2.28 -10.59 11.04
C ILE A 150 1.86 -10.32 9.59
N MET A 151 0.68 -9.73 9.43
CA MET A 151 0.15 -9.30 8.13
C MET A 151 0.31 -7.80 7.96
N TYR A 152 1.12 -7.39 7.00
CA TYR A 152 1.25 -5.98 6.61
C TYR A 152 0.22 -5.63 5.54
N SER A 153 -0.51 -4.55 5.77
CA SER A 153 -1.36 -3.91 4.76
C SER A 153 -0.51 -3.32 3.63
N THR A 154 -1.09 -3.14 2.44
CA THR A 154 -0.48 -2.43 1.29
C THR A 154 -0.04 -1.00 1.60
N LEU A 155 -0.53 -0.44 2.71
CA LEU A 155 -0.09 0.84 3.30
C LEU A 155 1.26 0.76 3.99
N ASN A 156 1.68 -0.41 4.44
CA ASN A 156 2.80 -0.58 5.35
C ASN A 156 3.96 -1.35 4.73
N TYR A 157 3.88 -1.68 3.44
CA TYR A 157 4.98 -2.31 2.73
C TYR A 157 5.04 -1.88 1.26
N CYS A 158 6.21 -2.04 0.64
CA CYS A 158 6.34 -2.15 -0.80
C CYS A 158 7.38 -3.23 -1.14
N LEU A 159 7.28 -3.77 -2.35
CA LEU A 159 8.18 -4.80 -2.89
C LEU A 159 9.00 -4.21 -4.03
N ASP A 160 10.25 -4.63 -4.16
CA ASP A 160 11.04 -4.32 -5.35
C ASP A 160 12.20 -5.31 -5.50
N TYR A 161 12.71 -5.48 -6.70
CA TYR A 161 13.92 -6.26 -6.91
C TYR A 161 15.15 -5.52 -6.38
N SER A 162 16.02 -6.24 -5.68
CA SER A 162 17.35 -5.76 -5.31
C SER A 162 18.38 -6.37 -6.26
N SER A 163 19.17 -5.50 -6.91
CA SER A 163 20.29 -5.95 -7.77
C SER A 163 21.33 -6.74 -6.99
N ASP A 164 21.55 -6.38 -5.74
CA ASP A 164 22.61 -6.92 -4.91
C ASP A 164 22.30 -8.37 -4.48
N GLU A 165 21.02 -8.66 -4.31
CA GLU A 165 20.52 -9.94 -3.77
C GLU A 165 19.87 -10.82 -4.85
N GLN A 166 19.71 -10.28 -6.06
CA GLN A 166 19.08 -10.92 -7.21
C GLN A 166 17.70 -11.53 -6.92
N ARG A 167 16.92 -10.87 -6.06
CA ARG A 167 15.58 -11.31 -5.65
C ARG A 167 14.70 -10.13 -5.25
N ILE A 168 13.40 -10.38 -5.20
CA ILE A 168 12.44 -9.44 -4.60
C ILE A 168 12.77 -9.27 -3.12
N GLN A 169 12.78 -8.02 -2.68
CA GLN A 169 12.88 -7.63 -1.29
C GLN A 169 11.60 -6.92 -0.86
N ALA A 170 11.26 -7.09 0.41
CA ALA A 170 10.18 -6.36 1.04
C ALA A 170 10.74 -5.24 1.91
N PHE A 171 10.09 -4.10 1.84
CA PHE A 171 10.40 -2.94 2.66
C PHE A 171 9.14 -2.57 3.42
N ILE A 172 9.21 -2.57 4.74
CA ILE A 172 8.08 -2.25 5.62
C ILE A 172 8.26 -0.88 6.26
N CYS A 173 7.15 -0.30 6.70
CA CYS A 173 7.14 0.95 7.45
C CYS A 173 7.03 0.66 8.94
N ILE A 174 7.92 1.27 9.72
CA ILE A 174 7.92 1.24 11.18
C ILE A 174 7.91 2.67 11.73
N SER A 175 7.39 2.84 12.93
CA SER A 175 7.48 4.09 13.68
C SER A 175 8.88 4.32 14.23
N GLU A 176 9.24 5.58 14.49
CA GLU A 176 10.51 5.93 15.16
C GLU A 176 10.67 5.21 16.50
N LYS A 177 9.58 5.06 17.26
CA LYS A 177 9.59 4.34 18.54
C LYS A 177 9.99 2.87 18.38
N GLU A 178 9.43 2.19 17.36
CA GLU A 178 9.79 0.80 17.08
C GLU A 178 11.26 0.67 16.66
N ALA A 179 11.80 1.67 15.95
CA ALA A 179 13.22 1.70 15.59
C ALA A 179 14.12 1.89 16.83
N ASP A 180 13.74 2.78 17.77
CA ASP A 180 14.47 2.99 19.02
C ASP A 180 14.48 1.74 19.90
N ASP A 181 13.36 1.02 19.96
CA ASP A 181 13.25 -0.25 20.71
C ASP A 181 14.17 -1.33 20.10
N VAL A 182 14.33 -1.34 18.76
CA VAL A 182 15.24 -2.25 18.06
C VAL A 182 16.71 -1.90 18.32
N ASP A 183 17.09 -0.63 18.25
CA ASP A 183 18.47 -0.19 18.49
C ASP A 183 18.91 -0.49 19.93
N ASN A 184 18.00 -0.30 20.90
CA ASN A 184 18.25 -0.64 22.30
C ASN A 184 18.27 -2.16 22.57
N SER A 185 17.65 -2.98 21.72
CA SER A 185 17.57 -4.43 21.89
C SER A 185 18.65 -5.22 21.13
N ARG A 186 19.13 -4.71 19.98
CA ARG A 186 20.03 -5.45 19.07
C ARG A 186 21.41 -4.81 18.96
N THR A 187 22.32 -5.17 19.88
CA THR A 187 23.77 -5.02 19.66
C THR A 187 24.34 -6.04 18.65
N ILE A 188 23.50 -6.84 17.98
CA ILE A 188 23.91 -7.85 17.00
C ILE A 188 22.84 -7.94 15.90
N GLY A 189 23.08 -7.30 14.74
CA GLY A 189 22.26 -7.41 13.53
C GLY A 189 22.08 -6.08 12.81
N SER A 190 22.69 -5.92 11.63
CA SER A 190 22.69 -4.69 10.85
C SER A 190 21.31 -4.36 10.28
N VAL A 191 20.54 -3.54 11.00
CA VAL A 191 19.35 -2.88 10.45
C VAL A 191 19.82 -1.82 9.45
N HIS A 192 19.62 -2.08 8.16
CA HIS A 192 19.84 -1.06 7.13
C HIS A 192 18.62 -0.14 7.07
N ILE A 193 18.69 0.95 7.82
CA ILE A 193 17.72 2.05 7.74
C ILE A 193 17.94 2.77 6.42
N LEU A 194 16.91 2.81 5.57
CA LEU A 194 16.94 3.60 4.34
C LEU A 194 16.46 5.01 4.65
N PHE A 195 17.39 5.97 4.70
CA PHE A 195 17.04 7.38 4.83
C PHE A 195 16.46 7.92 3.52
N LYS A 196 15.48 8.81 3.65
CA LYS A 196 14.76 9.45 2.54
C LYS A 196 15.59 10.55 1.89
#